data_AF-A0A2E2WG21-F1
#
_entry.id   AF-A0A2E2WG21-F1
#
_cell.length_a   1.000
_cell.length_b   1.000
_cell.length_c   1.000
_cell.angle_alpha   90.00
_cell.angle_beta   90.00
_cell.angle_gamma   90.00
#
_symmetry.space_group_name_H-M   'P 1'
#
loop_
_entity.id
_entity.type
_entity.pdbx_description
1 polymer ?
#
loop_
_entity_poly.entity_id
_entity_poly.type
_entity_poly.pdbx_seq_one_letter_code
_entity_poly.pdbx_strand_id
1 'polypeptide(L)'
;MVANTQIVPKPRLLAGAEPPDGVPVKLLRVAKTAETFGAVMTTLVSEPSSQLKAWKHFAVNLERDFGTNDTALESATGAAFNNSLQDSEVVPAGSPASTIQKDTLVEKMTQALKDGTFKAIPDGAGSVVESAVVAEIETATEALNTAVLDAAVNPPTLVEVTLVPSPSLVATPGYSFSTSENGTISYAGGCSSTTTSAFGFLVRHANL
;
A
#
# COMPACT_ATOMS: atom_id res chain seq x y z
N MET A 1 -14.39 -43.30 -57.14
CA MET A 1 -14.44 -43.01 -55.68
C MET A 1 -14.77 -41.54 -55.53
N VAL A 2 -16.02 -41.22 -55.20
CA VAL A 2 -16.49 -39.83 -55.04
C VAL A 2 -16.63 -39.58 -53.55
N ALA A 3 -15.84 -38.66 -53.00
CA ALA A 3 -15.86 -38.31 -51.58
C ALA A 3 -17.10 -37.45 -51.29
N ASN A 4 -18.04 -38.03 -50.54
CA ASN A 4 -19.22 -37.34 -50.02
C ASN A 4 -18.79 -36.42 -48.86
N THR A 5 -18.66 -35.12 -49.12
CA THR A 5 -18.39 -34.12 -48.08
C THR A 5 -19.72 -33.68 -47.48
N GLN A 6 -20.16 -34.36 -46.41
CA GLN A 6 -21.24 -33.85 -45.57
C GLN A 6 -20.75 -32.59 -44.85
N ILE A 7 -21.27 -31.43 -45.26
CA ILE A 7 -21.16 -30.19 -44.50
C ILE A 7 -22.11 -30.33 -43.30
N VAL A 8 -21.55 -30.67 -42.13
CA VAL A 8 -22.29 -30.60 -40.87
C VAL A 8 -22.53 -29.11 -40.57
N PRO A 9 -23.78 -28.63 -40.45
CA PRO A 9 -24.03 -27.26 -40.07
C PRO A 9 -23.52 -27.04 -38.65
N LYS A 10 -22.60 -26.07 -38.48
CA LYS A 10 -22.14 -25.62 -37.17
C LYS A 10 -23.37 -25.18 -36.35
N PRO A 11 -23.59 -25.72 -35.14
CA PRO A 11 -24.69 -25.28 -34.29
C PRO A 11 -24.59 -23.78 -34.07
N ARG A 12 -25.59 -23.03 -34.55
CA ARG A 12 -25.76 -21.62 -34.24
C ARG A 12 -26.17 -21.57 -32.78
N LEU A 13 -25.23 -21.25 -31.89
CA LEU A 13 -25.54 -20.93 -30.50
C LEU A 13 -26.66 -19.88 -30.54
N LEU A 14 -27.83 -20.25 -30.04
CA LEU A 14 -28.91 -19.32 -29.79
C LEU A 14 -28.29 -18.16 -29.01
N ALA A 15 -28.56 -16.93 -29.44
CA ALA A 15 -28.23 -15.73 -28.69
C ALA A 15 -29.03 -15.75 -27.38
N GLY A 16 -28.56 -16.55 -26.43
CA GLY A 16 -28.92 -16.41 -25.04
C GLY A 16 -28.36 -15.06 -24.61
N ALA A 17 -29.22 -14.19 -24.11
CA ALA A 17 -28.77 -13.04 -23.36
C ALA A 17 -27.76 -13.52 -22.32
N GLU A 18 -26.54 -13.00 -22.40
CA GLU A 18 -25.52 -13.20 -21.39
C GLU A 18 -26.12 -12.77 -20.04
N PRO A 19 -26.15 -13.63 -19.01
CA PRO A 19 -26.59 -13.20 -17.69
C PRO A 19 -25.66 -12.05 -17.24
N PRO A 20 -26.17 -10.95 -16.65
CA PRO A 20 -25.31 -9.97 -16.00
C PRO A 20 -24.84 -10.53 -14.66
N ASP A 21 -24.27 -11.73 -14.65
CA ASP A 21 -23.94 -12.45 -13.42
C ASP A 21 -22.54 -12.02 -12.99
N GLY A 22 -22.49 -10.89 -12.28
CA GLY A 22 -21.27 -10.40 -11.65
C GLY A 22 -20.61 -11.45 -10.75
N VAL A 23 -19.34 -11.24 -10.42
CA VAL A 23 -18.57 -12.10 -9.52
C VAL A 23 -19.10 -11.93 -8.08
N PRO A 24 -19.23 -13.02 -7.29
CA PRO A 24 -19.57 -12.92 -5.87
C PRO A 24 -18.59 -12.01 -5.15
N VAL A 25 -19.14 -10.97 -4.50
CA VAL A 25 -18.36 -9.88 -3.90
C VAL A 25 -17.30 -10.38 -2.95
N LYS A 26 -17.63 -11.33 -2.08
CA LYS A 26 -16.69 -11.89 -1.11
C LYS A 26 -15.40 -12.42 -1.73
N LEU A 27 -15.51 -13.15 -2.85
CA LEU A 27 -14.34 -13.70 -3.55
C LEU A 27 -13.61 -12.61 -4.32
N LEU A 28 -14.34 -11.71 -4.97
CA LEU A 28 -13.76 -10.62 -5.73
C LEU A 28 -12.94 -9.68 -4.82
N ARG A 29 -13.43 -9.39 -3.60
CA ARG A 29 -12.73 -8.57 -2.62
C ARG A 29 -11.40 -9.17 -2.18
N VAL A 30 -11.38 -10.48 -1.91
CA VAL A 30 -10.14 -11.19 -1.55
C VAL A 30 -9.16 -11.15 -2.72
N ALA A 31 -9.63 -11.41 -3.94
CA ALA A 31 -8.81 -11.38 -5.15
C ALA A 31 -8.21 -9.99 -5.40
N LYS A 32 -9.02 -8.93 -5.37
CA LYS A 32 -8.55 -7.55 -5.60
C LYS A 32 -7.65 -7.01 -4.51
N THR A 33 -7.88 -7.42 -3.26
CA THR A 33 -6.93 -7.15 -2.15
C THR A 33 -5.58 -7.82 -2.42
N ALA A 34 -5.58 -9.08 -2.85
CA ALA A 34 -4.36 -9.82 -3.18
C ALA A 34 -3.62 -9.20 -4.38
N GLU A 35 -4.33 -8.81 -5.43
CA GLU A 35 -3.76 -8.10 -6.59
C GLU A 35 -3.08 -6.79 -6.18
N THR A 36 -3.75 -5.98 -5.34
CA THR A 36 -3.20 -4.72 -4.81
C THR A 36 -1.92 -4.98 -4.01
N PHE A 37 -1.94 -5.96 -3.10
CA PHE A 37 -0.76 -6.36 -2.33
C PHE A 37 0.40 -6.78 -3.24
N GLY A 38 0.12 -7.64 -4.23
CA GLY A 38 1.12 -8.12 -5.18
C GLY A 38 1.76 -7.00 -5.99
N ALA A 39 0.95 -6.11 -6.56
CA ALA A 39 1.42 -4.99 -7.37
C ALA A 39 2.39 -4.07 -6.59
N VAL A 40 2.06 -3.78 -5.34
CA VAL A 40 2.88 -2.92 -4.48
C VAL A 40 4.15 -3.63 -4.03
N MET A 41 4.06 -4.91 -3.65
CA MET A 41 5.25 -5.68 -3.27
C MET A 41 6.22 -5.84 -4.45
N THR A 42 5.73 -6.00 -5.68
CA THR A 42 6.57 -6.00 -6.88
C THR A 42 7.27 -4.66 -7.10
N THR A 43 6.63 -3.54 -6.73
CA THR A 43 7.24 -2.21 -6.79
C THR A 43 8.32 -2.03 -5.70
N LEU A 44 8.08 -2.56 -4.50
CA LEU A 44 9.02 -2.47 -3.37
C LEU A 44 10.21 -3.42 -3.49
N VAL A 45 9.98 -4.60 -4.09
CA VAL A 45 10.90 -5.74 -4.05
C VAL A 45 11.02 -6.33 -5.45
N SER A 46 12.20 -6.20 -6.05
CA SER A 46 12.46 -6.70 -7.41
C SER A 46 12.81 -8.19 -7.45
N GLU A 47 13.32 -8.75 -6.35
CA GLU A 47 13.85 -10.11 -6.32
C GLU A 47 12.71 -11.15 -6.18
N PRO A 48 12.59 -12.15 -7.08
CA PRO A 48 11.48 -13.10 -7.07
C PRO A 48 11.37 -13.94 -5.79
N SER A 49 12.51 -14.29 -5.18
CA SER A 49 12.54 -15.07 -3.94
C SER A 49 11.97 -14.27 -2.75
N SER A 50 12.32 -12.98 -2.69
CA SER A 50 11.79 -12.02 -1.73
C SER A 50 10.30 -11.76 -1.95
N GLN A 51 9.85 -11.62 -3.21
CA GLN A 51 8.43 -11.52 -3.56
C GLN A 51 7.64 -12.76 -3.11
N LEU A 52 8.17 -13.96 -3.34
CA LEU A 52 7.54 -15.20 -2.89
C LEU A 52 7.40 -15.25 -1.37
N LYS A 53 8.40 -14.73 -0.64
CA LYS A 53 8.35 -14.65 0.82
C LYS A 53 7.31 -13.64 1.30
N ALA A 54 7.16 -12.50 0.63
CA ALA A 54 6.06 -11.56 0.88
C ALA A 54 4.68 -12.19 0.67
N TRP A 55 4.51 -12.96 -0.42
CA TRP A 55 3.28 -13.72 -0.67
C TRP A 55 2.98 -14.77 0.39
N LYS A 56 4.02 -15.40 0.98
CA LYS A 56 3.84 -16.29 2.14
C LYS A 56 3.32 -15.55 3.36
N HIS A 57 3.85 -14.35 3.63
CA HIS A 57 3.34 -13.50 4.72
C HIS A 57 1.88 -13.11 4.50
N PHE A 58 1.48 -12.82 3.26
CA PHE A 58 0.10 -12.56 2.89
C PHE A 58 -0.80 -13.77 3.11
N ALA A 59 -0.44 -14.94 2.56
CA ALA A 59 -1.21 -16.16 2.70
C ALA A 59 -1.43 -16.55 4.17
N VAL A 60 -0.39 -16.51 5.00
CA VAL A 60 -0.48 -16.87 6.43
C VAL A 60 -1.41 -15.92 7.20
N ASN A 61 -1.37 -14.62 6.92
CA ASN A 61 -2.26 -13.67 7.58
C ASN A 61 -3.72 -13.83 7.12
N LEU A 62 -3.93 -14.09 5.83
CA LEU A 62 -5.25 -14.35 5.28
C LEU A 62 -5.85 -15.65 5.82
N GLU A 63 -5.04 -16.70 6.03
CA GLU A 63 -5.48 -17.95 6.66
C GLU A 63 -5.88 -17.76 8.13
N ARG A 64 -5.13 -16.94 8.88
CA ARG A 64 -5.40 -16.68 10.30
C ARG A 64 -6.68 -15.88 10.52
N ASP A 65 -6.97 -14.95 9.62
CA ASP A 65 -8.13 -14.07 9.68
C ASP A 65 -8.86 -14.08 8.34
N PHE A 66 -9.41 -15.25 7.98
CA PHE A 66 -10.13 -15.44 6.73
C PHE A 66 -11.49 -14.74 6.78
N GLY A 67 -11.46 -13.42 6.67
CA GLY A 67 -12.62 -12.55 6.57
C GLY A 67 -12.71 -11.91 5.19
N THR A 68 -13.94 -11.59 4.78
CA THR A 68 -14.25 -10.99 3.48
C THR A 68 -14.78 -9.56 3.61
N ASN A 69 -14.82 -9.05 4.85
CA ASN A 69 -15.22 -7.70 5.17
C ASN A 69 -14.02 -6.74 5.22
N ASP A 70 -14.30 -5.43 5.22
CA ASP A 70 -13.30 -4.36 5.17
C ASP A 70 -12.29 -4.52 6.29
N THR A 71 -12.77 -4.69 7.52
CA THR A 71 -11.93 -4.78 8.72
C THR A 71 -10.98 -5.97 8.69
N ALA A 72 -11.46 -7.15 8.31
CA ALA A 72 -10.63 -8.35 8.26
C ALA A 72 -9.61 -8.28 7.13
N LEU A 73 -10.01 -7.81 5.95
CA LEU A 73 -9.10 -7.65 4.80
C LEU A 73 -8.05 -6.56 5.06
N GLU A 74 -8.43 -5.46 5.69
CA GLU A 74 -7.51 -4.39 6.13
C GLU A 74 -6.51 -4.91 7.16
N SER A 75 -6.99 -5.61 8.18
CA SER A 75 -6.16 -6.21 9.24
C SER A 75 -5.17 -7.24 8.69
N ALA A 76 -5.65 -8.20 7.91
CA ALA A 76 -4.83 -9.26 7.33
C ALA A 76 -3.76 -8.70 6.38
N THR A 77 -4.15 -7.76 5.51
CA THR A 77 -3.23 -7.17 4.54
C THR A 77 -2.22 -6.24 5.21
N GLY A 78 -2.66 -5.40 6.15
CA GLY A 78 -1.78 -4.54 6.93
C GLY A 78 -0.75 -5.34 7.72
N ALA A 79 -1.16 -6.44 8.37
CA ALA A 79 -0.26 -7.34 9.08
C ALA A 79 0.72 -8.05 8.13
N ALA A 80 0.25 -8.58 7.00
CA ALA A 80 1.09 -9.22 5.99
C ALA A 80 2.15 -8.26 5.44
N PHE A 81 1.74 -7.04 5.15
CA PHE A 81 2.60 -6.01 4.61
C PHE A 81 3.62 -5.55 5.64
N ASN A 82 3.21 -5.31 6.88
CA ASN A 82 4.12 -4.98 7.98
C ASN A 82 5.15 -6.10 8.24
N ASN A 83 4.72 -7.36 8.29
CA ASN A 83 5.63 -8.51 8.42
C ASN A 83 6.62 -8.58 7.26
N SER A 84 6.16 -8.34 6.04
CA SER A 84 6.99 -8.30 4.84
C SER A 84 8.04 -7.17 4.92
N LEU A 85 7.65 -5.97 5.36
CA LEU A 85 8.58 -4.85 5.51
C LEU A 85 9.59 -5.06 6.64
N GLN A 86 9.26 -5.83 7.68
CA GLN A 86 10.16 -6.16 8.79
C GLN A 86 11.12 -7.31 8.48
N ASP A 87 10.82 -8.14 7.49
CA ASP A 87 11.63 -9.28 7.10
C ASP A 87 12.81 -8.86 6.23
N SER A 88 14.03 -9.03 6.74
CA SER A 88 15.26 -8.65 6.03
C SER A 88 15.53 -9.46 4.77
N GLU A 89 14.87 -10.61 4.57
CA GLU A 89 14.95 -11.35 3.31
C GLU A 89 13.95 -10.83 2.27
N VAL A 90 12.90 -10.13 2.70
CA VAL A 90 11.95 -9.46 1.81
C VAL A 90 12.45 -8.06 1.44
N VAL A 91 12.84 -7.27 2.46
CA VAL A 91 13.42 -5.94 2.30
C VAL A 91 14.86 -5.97 2.82
N PRO A 92 15.85 -6.37 2.00
CA PRO A 92 17.24 -6.43 2.40
C PRO A 92 17.81 -5.04 2.68
N ALA A 93 18.79 -4.97 3.58
CA ALA A 93 19.48 -3.74 3.91
C ALA A 93 20.13 -3.12 2.66
N GLY A 94 19.90 -1.83 2.43
CA GLY A 94 20.40 -1.11 1.26
C GLY A 94 19.48 -1.20 0.03
N SER A 95 18.36 -1.91 0.10
CA SER A 95 17.31 -1.80 -0.92
C SER A 95 16.60 -0.44 -0.86
N PRO A 96 16.03 0.08 -1.96
CA PRO A 96 15.27 1.33 -1.94
C PRO A 96 14.10 1.31 -0.93
N ALA A 97 13.47 0.16 -0.73
CA ALA A 97 12.40 0.00 0.27
C ALA A 97 12.91 0.07 1.72
N SER A 98 14.22 -0.13 1.97
CA SER A 98 14.79 -0.10 3.33
C SER A 98 14.94 1.31 3.91
N THR A 99 14.91 2.35 3.08
CA THR A 99 15.02 3.76 3.50
C THR A 99 13.67 4.44 3.75
N ILE A 100 12.56 3.79 3.35
CA ILE A 100 11.22 4.34 3.50
C ILE A 100 10.69 4.03 4.90
N GLN A 101 9.99 4.99 5.52
CA GLN A 101 9.31 4.75 6.79
C GLN A 101 8.20 3.69 6.62
N LYS A 102 8.36 2.56 7.32
CA LYS A 102 7.49 1.39 7.19
C LYS A 102 6.05 1.68 7.61
N ASP A 103 5.85 2.44 8.68
CA ASP A 103 4.52 2.81 9.16
C ASP A 103 3.75 3.64 8.11
N THR A 104 4.45 4.56 7.45
CA THR A 104 3.91 5.35 6.33
C THR A 104 3.49 4.46 5.17
N LEU A 105 4.26 3.42 4.84
CA LEU A 105 3.91 2.46 3.80
C LEU A 105 2.66 1.66 4.18
N VAL A 106 2.54 1.21 5.43
CA VAL A 106 1.36 0.48 5.92
C VAL A 106 0.12 1.37 5.83
N GLU A 107 0.21 2.64 6.24
CA GLU A 107 -0.90 3.60 6.15
C GLU A 107 -1.33 3.84 4.69
N LYS A 108 -0.37 4.06 3.78
CA LYS A 108 -0.66 4.24 2.35
C LYS A 108 -1.28 2.99 1.72
N MET A 109 -0.84 1.80 2.10
CA MET A 109 -1.45 0.52 1.68
C MET A 109 -2.90 0.43 2.14
N THR A 110 -3.16 0.68 3.43
CA THR A 110 -4.51 0.70 3.99
C THR A 110 -5.41 1.70 3.27
N GLN A 111 -4.89 2.89 2.95
CA GLN A 111 -5.66 3.92 2.24
C GLN A 111 -5.99 3.49 0.81
N ALA A 112 -5.06 2.86 0.09
CA ALA A 112 -5.32 2.36 -1.26
C ALA A 112 -6.40 1.27 -1.28
N LEU A 113 -6.44 0.39 -0.27
CA LEU A 113 -7.52 -0.59 -0.14
C LEU A 113 -8.87 0.07 0.10
N LYS A 114 -8.92 1.14 0.92
CA LYS A 114 -10.13 1.91 1.20
C LYS A 114 -10.63 2.62 -0.06
N ASP A 115 -9.75 3.35 -0.74
CA ASP A 115 -10.10 4.17 -1.91
C ASP A 115 -10.35 3.35 -3.18
N GLY A 116 -9.75 2.16 -3.27
CA GLY A 116 -9.92 1.22 -4.37
C GLY A 116 -10.89 0.11 -3.99
N THR A 117 -10.36 -1.03 -3.55
CA THR A 117 -11.12 -2.28 -3.37
C THR A 117 -12.39 -2.14 -2.54
N PHE A 118 -12.35 -1.45 -1.39
CA PHE A 118 -13.49 -1.40 -0.47
C PHE A 118 -14.58 -0.42 -0.93
N LYS A 119 -14.16 0.71 -1.49
CA LYS A 119 -15.08 1.66 -2.11
C LYS A 119 -15.74 1.08 -3.36
N ALA A 120 -14.95 0.45 -4.23
CA ALA A 120 -15.43 -0.11 -5.49
C ALA A 120 -16.25 -1.40 -5.29
N ILE A 121 -15.96 -2.17 -4.24
CA ILE A 121 -16.61 -3.45 -3.93
C ILE A 121 -17.07 -3.48 -2.46
N PRO A 122 -18.26 -2.92 -2.15
CA PRO A 122 -18.77 -2.82 -0.77
C PRO A 122 -19.13 -4.18 -0.15
N ASP A 123 -18.94 -4.34 1.16
CA ASP A 123 -19.12 -5.60 1.93
C ASP A 123 -20.51 -6.25 1.78
N GLY A 124 -21.55 -5.44 1.59
CA GLY A 124 -22.94 -5.88 1.51
C GLY A 124 -23.45 -6.19 0.09
N ALA A 125 -22.64 -6.00 -0.95
CA ALA A 125 -23.08 -6.26 -2.31
C ALA A 125 -23.19 -7.77 -2.58
N GLY A 126 -24.19 -8.19 -3.37
CA GLY A 126 -24.38 -9.60 -3.72
C GLY A 126 -23.35 -10.08 -4.75
N SER A 127 -23.31 -9.40 -5.89
CA SER A 127 -22.35 -9.63 -6.98
C SER A 127 -21.98 -8.31 -7.64
N VAL A 128 -20.79 -8.26 -8.26
CA VAL A 128 -20.25 -7.08 -8.93
C VAL A 128 -19.67 -7.49 -10.29
N VAL A 129 -19.95 -6.71 -11.32
CA VAL A 129 -19.30 -6.86 -12.62
C VAL A 129 -17.88 -6.31 -12.52
N GLU A 130 -16.88 -7.19 -12.58
CA GLU A 130 -15.48 -6.84 -12.31
C GLU A 130 -14.94 -5.71 -13.21
N SER A 131 -15.30 -5.71 -14.49
CA SER A 131 -14.88 -4.65 -15.43
C SER A 131 -15.43 -3.27 -15.10
N ALA A 132 -16.51 -3.18 -14.31
CA ALA A 132 -17.08 -1.91 -13.87
C ALA A 132 -16.30 -1.29 -12.70
N VAL A 133 -15.51 -2.08 -11.98
CA VAL A 133 -14.80 -1.66 -10.76
C VAL A 133 -13.28 -1.61 -10.91
N VAL A 134 -12.73 -2.25 -11.94
CA VAL A 134 -11.28 -2.37 -12.14
C VAL A 134 -10.56 -1.02 -12.20
N ALA A 135 -11.14 -0.03 -12.87
CA ALA A 135 -10.51 1.28 -13.05
C ALA A 135 -10.30 2.03 -11.72
N GLU A 136 -11.25 1.91 -10.79
CA GLU A 136 -11.14 2.55 -9.47
C GLU A 136 -10.03 1.90 -8.63
N ILE A 137 -9.93 0.56 -8.70
CA ILE A 137 -8.91 -0.22 -7.98
C ILE A 137 -7.51 0.03 -8.55
N GLU A 138 -7.37 0.06 -9.88
CA GLU A 138 -6.12 0.38 -10.56
C GLU A 138 -5.66 1.80 -10.23
N THR A 139 -6.56 2.79 -10.27
CA THR A 139 -6.24 4.18 -9.91
C THR A 139 -5.68 4.29 -8.49
N ALA A 140 -6.31 3.62 -7.51
CA ALA A 140 -5.82 3.62 -6.13
C ALA A 140 -4.46 2.90 -5.99
N THR A 141 -4.28 1.78 -6.70
CA THR A 141 -3.02 1.02 -6.71
C THR A 141 -1.87 1.80 -7.36
N GLU A 142 -2.13 2.50 -8.47
CA GLU A 142 -1.16 3.37 -9.13
C GLU A 142 -0.78 4.58 -8.29
N ALA A 143 -1.73 5.20 -7.59
CA ALA A 143 -1.47 6.29 -6.65
C ALA A 143 -0.55 5.82 -5.51
N LEU A 144 -0.77 4.61 -4.98
CA LEU A 144 0.10 4.00 -3.99
C LEU A 144 1.50 3.73 -4.55
N ASN A 145 1.63 3.08 -5.70
CA ASN A 145 2.92 2.80 -6.32
C ASN A 145 3.71 4.09 -6.58
N THR A 146 3.03 5.14 -7.04
CA THR A 146 3.63 6.47 -7.23
C THR A 146 4.15 7.04 -5.92
N ALA A 147 3.37 6.96 -4.84
CA ALA A 147 3.79 7.44 -3.52
C ALA A 147 4.96 6.62 -2.94
N VAL A 148 5.01 5.32 -3.20
CA VAL A 148 6.13 4.45 -2.80
C VAL A 148 7.41 4.83 -3.54
N LEU A 149 7.32 5.02 -4.85
CA LEU A 149 8.46 5.41 -5.68
C LEU A 149 8.97 6.80 -5.32
N ASP A 150 8.06 7.75 -5.05
CA ASP A 150 8.42 9.08 -4.59
C ASP A 150 9.16 9.01 -3.25
N ALA A 151 8.66 8.26 -2.28
CA ALA A 151 9.34 8.09 -0.98
C ALA A 151 10.70 7.37 -1.10
N ALA A 152 10.87 6.50 -2.10
CA ALA A 152 12.14 5.82 -2.35
C ALA A 152 13.19 6.76 -2.97
N VAL A 153 12.77 7.64 -3.88
CA VAL A 153 13.67 8.53 -4.65
C VAL A 153 13.90 9.86 -3.92
N ASN A 154 12.90 10.33 -3.18
CA ASN A 154 12.88 11.59 -2.44
C ASN A 154 12.67 11.29 -0.93
N PRO A 155 13.64 10.66 -0.24
CA PRO A 155 13.48 10.34 1.17
C PRO A 155 13.28 11.61 2.00
N PRO A 156 12.54 11.54 3.12
CA PRO A 156 12.32 12.68 3.99
C PRO A 156 13.67 13.24 4.48
N THR A 157 13.81 14.55 4.35
CA THR A 157 14.99 15.30 4.80
C THR A 157 14.68 16.02 6.09
N LEU A 158 15.62 15.99 7.03
CA LEU A 158 15.60 16.78 8.26
C LEU A 158 16.77 17.75 8.21
N VAL A 159 16.47 19.04 8.21
CA VAL A 159 17.47 20.11 8.14
C VAL A 159 17.39 20.94 9.40
N GLU A 160 18.52 21.12 10.05
CA GLU A 160 18.65 22.03 11.17
C GLU A 160 18.62 23.49 10.70
N VAL A 161 17.74 24.30 11.28
CA VAL A 161 17.50 25.70 10.90
C VAL A 161 18.18 26.65 11.89
N THR A 162 18.16 26.32 13.18
CA THR A 162 18.81 27.13 14.23
C THR A 162 19.59 26.22 15.16
N LEU A 163 20.92 26.33 15.07
CA LEU A 163 21.88 25.69 15.97
C LEU A 163 21.99 26.44 17.30
N VAL A 164 22.25 25.69 18.37
CA VAL A 164 22.74 26.26 19.62
C VAL A 164 24.28 26.33 19.56
N PRO A 165 24.90 27.53 19.48
CA PRO A 165 26.36 27.64 19.41
C PRO A 165 27.00 27.18 20.72
N SER A 166 28.17 26.53 20.65
CA SER A 166 28.94 26.09 21.82
C SER A 166 30.30 26.82 21.87
N PRO A 167 30.66 27.48 23.00
CA PRO A 167 29.89 27.65 24.23
C PRO A 167 28.77 28.70 24.10
N SER A 168 27.59 28.41 24.66
CA SER A 168 26.47 29.37 24.77
C SER A 168 26.42 29.97 26.17
N LEU A 169 26.22 31.29 26.25
CA LEU A 169 25.89 32.00 27.50
C LEU A 169 24.37 32.16 27.71
N VAL A 170 23.55 31.69 26.75
CA VAL A 170 22.09 31.74 26.80
C VAL A 170 21.57 30.48 27.49
N ALA A 171 20.91 30.64 28.64
CA ALA A 171 20.38 29.53 29.45
C ALA A 171 19.16 28.81 28.83
N THR A 172 18.47 29.48 27.89
CA THR A 172 17.31 28.94 27.15
C THR A 172 17.50 29.22 25.65
N PRO A 173 18.41 28.48 24.99
CA PRO A 173 18.69 28.70 23.58
C PRO A 173 17.52 28.18 22.72
N GLY A 174 17.21 28.90 21.64
CA GLY A 174 16.28 28.42 20.61
C GLY A 174 16.96 27.38 19.74
N TYR A 175 16.27 26.27 19.49
CA TYR A 175 16.67 25.24 18.53
C TYR A 175 15.51 25.00 17.58
N SER A 176 15.78 24.97 16.28
CA SER A 176 14.76 24.70 15.28
C SER A 176 15.31 23.86 14.13
N PHE A 177 14.43 23.08 13.51
CA PHE A 177 14.69 22.26 12.34
C PHE A 177 13.46 22.31 11.42
N SER A 178 13.65 21.94 10.17
CA SER A 178 12.59 21.77 9.17
C SER A 178 12.65 20.37 8.58
N THR A 179 11.49 19.79 8.29
CA THR A 179 11.37 18.51 7.61
C THR A 179 10.64 18.67 6.27
N SER A 180 11.02 17.87 5.27
CA SER A 180 10.31 17.82 3.98
C SER A 180 9.04 16.96 4.02
N GLU A 181 8.84 16.17 5.08
CA GLU A 181 7.65 15.31 5.26
C GLU A 181 7.16 15.34 6.72
N ASN A 182 5.86 15.13 6.92
CA ASN A 182 5.31 15.00 8.26
C ASN A 182 5.82 13.73 8.94
N GLY A 183 6.03 13.77 10.25
CA GLY A 183 6.45 12.60 11.01
C GLY A 183 6.56 12.88 12.51
N THR A 184 6.81 11.82 13.26
CA THR A 184 7.05 11.88 14.71
C THR A 184 8.53 12.09 14.98
N ILE A 185 8.84 13.06 15.84
CA ILE A 185 10.22 13.36 16.23
C ILE A 185 10.43 12.92 17.67
N SER A 186 11.33 11.97 17.84
CA SER A 186 11.75 11.48 19.15
C SER A 186 13.09 12.11 19.52
N TYR A 187 13.13 12.82 20.64
CA TYR A 187 14.38 13.36 21.20
C TYR A 187 14.80 12.52 22.41
N ALA A 188 16.10 12.28 22.57
CA ALA A 188 16.67 11.56 23.70
C ALA A 188 17.63 12.48 24.48
N GLY A 189 17.61 12.42 25.81
CA GLY A 189 18.48 13.21 26.68
C GLY A 189 17.96 13.35 28.11
N GLY A 190 18.85 13.69 29.05
CA GLY A 190 18.51 13.87 30.47
C GLY A 190 17.89 15.23 30.83
N CYS A 191 17.52 16.05 29.84
CA CYS A 191 16.82 17.31 30.09
C CYS A 191 15.36 17.02 30.41
N SER A 192 14.92 17.40 31.61
CA SER A 192 13.53 17.35 32.05
C SER A 192 12.69 18.36 31.26
N SER A 193 12.25 17.98 30.07
CA SER A 193 11.17 18.67 29.35
C SER A 193 9.85 17.99 29.69
N THR A 194 8.82 18.77 29.98
CA THR A 194 7.45 18.28 30.20
C THR A 194 6.79 17.79 28.91
N THR A 195 7.40 18.07 27.75
CA THR A 195 6.89 17.72 26.42
C THR A 195 7.81 16.69 25.78
N THR A 196 7.41 15.40 25.79
CA THR A 196 8.17 14.26 25.23
C THR A 196 7.88 13.98 23.75
N SER A 197 6.97 14.72 23.13
CA SER A 197 6.60 14.58 21.72
C SER A 197 6.46 15.95 21.05
N ALA A 198 7.08 16.10 19.88
CA ALA A 198 6.94 17.27 19.02
C ALA A 198 6.40 16.85 17.66
N PHE A 199 5.45 17.62 17.13
CA PHE A 199 4.89 17.40 15.80
C PHE A 199 5.61 18.30 14.79
N GLY A 200 6.15 17.71 13.73
CA GLY A 200 6.67 18.45 12.58
C GLY A 200 5.54 18.82 11.62
N PHE A 201 5.46 20.09 11.20
CA PHE A 201 4.54 20.54 10.16
C PHE A 201 5.32 20.92 8.90
N LEU A 202 4.83 20.49 7.73
CA LEU A 202 5.38 20.87 6.43
C LEU A 202 5.31 22.40 6.22
N VAL A 203 6.46 23.07 6.16
CA VAL A 203 6.52 24.49 5.76
C VAL A 203 6.49 24.57 4.23
N ARG A 204 5.30 24.57 3.62
CA ARG A 204 5.18 24.89 2.20
C ARG A 204 5.54 26.36 2.00
N HIS A 205 6.72 26.63 1.44
CA HIS A 205 7.04 27.96 0.96
C HIS A 205 6.12 28.26 -0.23
N ALA A 206 5.10 29.09 0.01
CA ALA A 206 4.35 29.73 -1.07
C ALA A 206 5.28 30.77 -1.69
N ASN A 207 5.84 30.46 -2.88
CA ASN A 207 6.37 31.51 -3.74
C ASN A 207 5.18 32.34 -4.22
N LEU A 208 5.15 33.62 -3.81
CA LEU A 208 4.33 34.68 -4.38
C LEU A 208 4.82 35.02 -5.80
#